data_AF-A0A7T1MBV8-F1
#
_entry.id   AF-A0A7T1MBV8-F1
#
_cell.length_a   1.000
_cell.length_b   1.000
_cell.length_c   1.000
_cell.angle_alpha   90.00
_cell.angle_beta   90.00
_cell.angle_gamma   90.00
#
_symmetry.space_group_name_H-M   'P 1'
#
loop_
_entity.id
_entity.type
_entity.pdbx_description
1 polymer ?
#
loop_
_entity_poly.entity_id
_entity_poly.type
_entity_poly.pdbx_seq_one_letter_code
_entity_poly.pdbx_strand_id
1 'polypeptide(L)' 'MVISTSPQPVPSSALVRYLRYEQGLSENALALGIRQADQEQAPLPVILWRFGLISLDQFDQVLAWQDQQI' A
#
# COMPACT_ATOMS: atom_id res chain seq x y z
N MET A 1 -17.52 -1.81 -22.88
CA MET A 1 -17.00 -2.56 -21.72
C MET A 1 -15.79 -1.79 -21.22
N VAL A 2 -15.91 -1.08 -20.09
CA VAL A 2 -14.79 -0.31 -19.53
C VAL A 2 -13.86 -1.30 -18.84
N ILE A 3 -12.84 -1.74 -19.57
CA ILE A 3 -11.69 -2.41 -18.99
C ILE A 3 -10.78 -1.33 -18.42
N SER A 4 -11.06 -0.90 -17.19
CA SER A 4 -10.07 -0.20 -16.37
C SER A 4 -9.00 -1.20 -15.92
N THR A 5 -8.29 -1.81 -16.88
CA THR A 5 -7.06 -2.55 -16.63
C THR A 5 -5.92 -1.53 -16.62
N SER A 6 -5.94 -0.63 -15.64
CA SER A 6 -4.71 0.04 -15.26
C SER A 6 -3.99 -0.95 -14.33
N PRO A 7 -2.85 -1.54 -14.73
CA PRO A 7 -2.03 -2.28 -13.77
C PRO A 7 -1.82 -1.37 -12.57
N GLN A 8 -2.05 -1.91 -11.37
CA GLN A 8 -1.95 -1.17 -10.12
C GLN A 8 -0.62 -0.40 -10.15
N PRO A 9 -0.62 0.94 -10.05
CA PRO A 9 0.62 1.70 -10.18
C PRO A 9 1.58 1.25 -9.10
N VAL A 10 2.85 1.07 -9.49
CA VAL A 10 3.94 0.82 -8.56
C VAL A 10 3.84 1.83 -7.41
N PRO A 11 3.93 1.37 -6.15
CA PRO A 11 3.73 2.25 -5.01
C PRO A 11 4.69 3.41 -5.12
N SER A 12 4.14 4.63 -5.09
CA SER A 12 4.93 5.85 -5.17
C SER A 12 5.95 5.87 -4.04
N SER A 13 7.15 6.36 -4.33
CA SER A 13 8.24 6.42 -3.35
C SER A 13 7.86 7.18 -2.08
N ALA A 14 6.95 8.16 -2.18
CA ALA A 14 6.34 8.87 -1.06
C ALA A 14 5.53 7.95 -0.14
N LEU A 15 4.75 7.02 -0.71
CA LEU A 15 3.92 6.07 0.04
C LEU A 15 4.79 5.08 0.83
N VAL A 16 5.82 4.54 0.18
CA VAL A 16 6.79 3.64 0.85
C VAL A 16 7.50 4.37 2.00
N ARG A 17 7.81 5.66 1.82
CA ARG A 17 8.39 6.49 2.87
C ARG A 17 7.40 6.69 4.01
N TYR A 18 6.17 7.10 3.72
CA TYR A 18 5.11 7.27 4.72
C TYR A 18 4.95 5.99 5.55
N LEU A 19 4.81 4.84 4.91
CA LEU A 19 4.70 3.56 5.59
C LEU A 19 5.92 3.20 6.46
N ARG A 20 7.14 3.55 6.02
CA ARG A 20 8.35 3.31 6.81
C ARG A 20 8.42 4.21 8.06
N TYR A 21 8.07 5.49 7.91
CA TYR A 21 8.26 6.50 8.95
C TYR A 21 7.05 6.62 9.89
N GLU A 22 5.84 6.70 9.34
CA GLU A 22 4.60 6.91 10.11
C GLU A 22 4.04 5.59 10.66
N GLN A 23 4.07 4.52 9.86
CA GLN A 23 3.55 3.21 10.28
C GLN A 23 4.62 2.33 10.94
N GLY A 24 5.88 2.78 10.94
CA GLY A 24 7.00 2.04 11.51
C GLY A 24 7.26 0.68 10.84
N LEU A 25 6.82 0.49 9.60
CA LEU A 25 6.97 -0.79 8.91
C LEU A 25 8.45 -1.08 8.61
N SER A 26 8.86 -2.31 8.91
CA SER A 26 10.17 -2.82 8.53
C SER A 26 10.29 -2.95 7.02
N GLU A 27 11.51 -2.80 6.49
CA GLU A 27 11.79 -2.95 5.05
C GLU A 27 11.37 -4.33 4.52
N ASN A 28 11.45 -5.38 5.33
CA ASN A 28 10.96 -6.71 4.99
C ASN A 28 9.44 -6.75 4.79
N ALA A 29 8.67 -6.08 5.66
CA ALA A 29 7.21 -6.01 5.55
C ALA A 29 6.79 -5.24 4.30
N LEU A 30 7.48 -4.14 4.00
CA LEU A 30 7.30 -3.37 2.76
C LEU A 30 7.64 -4.21 1.52
N ALA A 31 8.78 -4.89 1.50
CA ALA A 31 9.18 -5.73 0.37
C ALA A 31 8.20 -6.89 0.12
N LEU A 32 7.69 -7.51 1.18
CA LEU A 32 6.64 -8.53 1.10
C LEU A 32 5.34 -7.95 0.55
N GLY A 33 4.90 -6.79 1.08
CA GLY A 33 3.71 -6.10 0.61
C GLY A 33 3.80 -5.72 -0.87
N ILE A 34 4.94 -5.20 -1.32
CA ILE A 34 5.16 -4.78 -2.72
C ILE A 34 5.11 -5.99 -3.65
N ARG A 35 5.79 -7.08 -3.28
CA ARG A 35 5.75 -8.32 -4.07
C ARG A 35 4.34 -8.88 -4.16
N GLN A 36 3.58 -8.87 -3.08
CA GLN A 36 2.21 -9.38 -3.10
C GLN A 36 1.24 -8.46 -3.82
N ALA A 37 1.42 -7.14 -3.72
CA ALA A 37 0.66 -6.17 -4.51
C ALA A 37 0.86 -6.39 -6.02
N ASP A 38 2.09 -6.72 -6.44
CA ASP A 38 2.42 -7.06 -7.82
C ASP A 38 1.78 -8.40 -8.25
N GLN A 39 1.84 -9.44 -7.41
CA GLN A 39 1.26 -10.75 -7.74
C GLN A 39 -0.27 -10.74 -7.77
N GLU A 40 -0.91 -10.13 -6.78
CA GLU A 40 -2.37 -10.08 -6.65
C GLU A 40 -2.98 -8.94 -7.47
N GLN A 41 -2.16 -8.10 -8.12
CA GLN A 41 -2.60 -6.89 -8.82
C GLN A 41 -3.51 -6.02 -7.94
N ALA A 42 -3.09 -5.84 -6.68
CA ALA A 42 -3.89 -5.22 -5.63
C ALA A 42 -3.15 -4.04 -4.98
N PRO A 43 -3.87 -3.08 -4.37
CA PRO A 43 -3.24 -1.93 -3.74
C PRO A 43 -2.34 -2.36 -2.58
N LEU A 44 -1.15 -1.78 -2.49
CA LEU A 44 -0.22 -2.01 -1.37
C LEU A 44 -0.88 -1.89 0.01
N PRO A 45 -1.70 -0.84 0.31
CA PRO A 45 -2.35 -0.72 1.62
C PRO A 45 -3.26 -1.90 1.95
N VAL A 46 -3.99 -2.42 0.94
CA VAL A 46 -4.93 -3.54 1.11
C VAL A 46 -4.17 -4.82 1.44
N ILE A 47 -3.05 -5.05 0.76
CA ILE A 47 -2.16 -6.18 1.05
C ILE A 47 -1.58 -6.05 2.46
N LEU A 48 -1.07 -4.89 2.85
CA LEU A 48 -0.52 -4.70 4.20
C LEU A 48 -1.54 -5.00 5.30
N TRP A 49 -2.78 -4.53 5.13
CA TRP A 49 -3.86 -4.80 6.07
C TRP A 49 -4.26 -6.29 6.09
N ARG A 50 -4.41 -6.91 4.92
CA ARG A 50 -4.79 -8.33 4.80
C ARG A 50 -3.76 -9.27 5.41
N PHE A 51 -2.47 -8.91 5.35
CA PHE A 51 -1.39 -9.64 5.99
C PHE A 51 -1.25 -9.32 7.49
N GLY A 52 -2.05 -8.40 8.04
CA GLY A 52 -1.97 -7.97 9.43
C GLY A 52 -0.72 -7.17 9.76
N LEU A 53 -0.04 -6.62 8.75
CA LEU A 53 1.15 -5.77 8.92
C LEU A 53 0.77 -4.38 9.44
N ILE A 54 -0.45 -3.94 9.14
CA ILE A 54 -1.04 -2.70 9.64
C ILE A 54 -2.44 -2.97 10.21
N SER A 55 -2.86 -2.16 11.19
CA SER A 55 -4.21 -2.19 11.74
C SER A 55 -5.22 -1.48 10.84
N LEU A 56 -6.52 -1.64 11.09
CA LEU A 56 -7.56 -0.96 10.32
C LEU A 56 -7.45 0.58 10.41
N ASP A 57 -7.15 1.11 11.60
CA ASP A 57 -6.93 2.55 11.81
C ASP A 57 -5.75 3.07 10.98
N GLN A 58 -4.65 2.34 11.03
CA GLN A 58 -3.44 2.58 10.25
C GLN A 58 -3.70 2.52 8.73
N PHE A 59 -4.51 1.55 8.28
CA PHE A 59 -4.96 1.45 6.89
C PHE A 59 -5.80 2.66 6.46
N ASP A 60 -6.72 3.11 7.30
CA ASP A 60 -7.53 4.31 7.04
C ASP A 60 -6.63 5.56 6.88
N GLN A 61 -5.65 5.74 7.76
CA GLN A 61 -4.67 6.83 7.67
C GLN A 61 -3.86 6.77 6.37
N VAL A 62 -3.44 5.58 5.93
CA VAL A 62 -2.73 5.41 4.65
C VAL A 62 -3.62 5.82 3.48
N LEU A 63 -4.89 5.41 3.47
CA LEU A 63 -5.84 5.79 2.41
C LEU A 63 -6.11 7.29 2.40
N ALA A 64 -6.34 7.89 3.56
CA ALA A 64 -6.54 9.33 3.70
C ALA A 64 -5.32 10.11 3.21
N TRP A 65 -4.11 9.69 3.59
CA TRP A 65 -2.88 10.29 3.11
C TRP A 65 -2.74 10.18 1.58
N GLN A 66 -3.10 9.05 0.99
CA GLN A 66 -3.06 8.87 -0.46
C GLN A 66 -4.03 9.81 -1.20
N ASP A 67 -5.23 10.01 -0.68
CA ASP A 67 -6.21 10.95 -1.24
C ASP A 67 -5.67 12.38 -1.21
N GLN A 68 -4.93 12.76 -0.17
CA GLN A 68 -4.26 14.06 -0.06
C GLN A 68 -3.06 14.26 -1.02
N GLN A 69 -2.62 13.22 -1.73
CA GLN A 69 -1.54 13.32 -2.72
C GLN A 69 -2.06 13.55 -4.16
N ILE A 70 -3.38 13.63 -4.37
CA ILE A 70 -4.04 13.86 -5.68
C ILE A 70 -4.26 15.35 -5.94
#